data_AF-A0A662QC39-F1
#
_entry.id   AF-A0A662QC39-F1
#
_cell.length_a   1.000
_cell.length_b   1.000
_cell.length_c   1.000
_cell.angle_alpha   90.00
_cell.angle_beta   90.00
_cell.angle_gamma   90.00
#
_symmetry.space_group_name_H-M   'P 1'
#
loop_
_entity.id
_entity.type
_entity.pdbx_description
1 polymer ?
#
loop_
_entity_poly.entity_id
_entity_poly.type
_entity_poly.pdbx_seq_one_letter_code
_entity_poly.pdbx_strand_id
1 'polypeptide(L)'
;MAEAYGITGKIARIDLSKEKVTVIEPDIEVYKKFLGGATLGMYYLFKEGIVSPDVDPFSPENMLQVMLGPLNGAAPNNRSVFVTK
;
A
#
# COMPACT_ATOMS: atom_id res chain seq x y z
N MET A 1 -18.75 -11.39 -13.24
CA MET A 1 -18.76 -10.02 -12.69
C MET A 1 -17.46 -9.82 -11.93
N ALA A 2 -16.80 -8.67 -12.03
CA ALA A 2 -15.59 -8.41 -11.24
C ALA A 2 -15.96 -8.31 -9.75
N GLU A 3 -15.15 -8.89 -8.87
CA GLU A 3 -15.42 -8.89 -7.42
C GLU A 3 -15.31 -7.48 -6.78
N ALA A 4 -14.58 -6.55 -7.44
CA ALA A 4 -14.61 -5.11 -7.16
C ALA A 4 -14.17 -4.29 -8.39
N TYR A 5 -14.54 -3.01 -8.41
CA TYR A 5 -14.14 -2.02 -9.42
C TYR A 5 -13.32 -0.90 -8.78
N GLY A 6 -12.51 -0.20 -9.59
CA GLY A 6 -11.67 0.92 -9.14
C GLY A 6 -10.32 0.52 -8.53
N ILE A 7 -10.11 -0.75 -8.26
CA ILE A 7 -8.82 -1.30 -7.81
C ILE A 7 -8.18 -2.16 -8.91
N THR A 8 -6.87 -2.10 -9.05
CA THR A 8 -6.11 -2.96 -9.98
C THR A 8 -5.86 -4.36 -9.42
N GLY A 9 -6.03 -4.54 -8.10
CA GLY A 9 -5.72 -5.78 -7.37
C GLY A 9 -4.23 -6.09 -7.26
N LYS A 10 -3.36 -5.20 -7.73
CA LYS A 10 -1.91 -5.40 -7.80
C LYS A 10 -1.18 -4.23 -7.17
N ILE A 11 -0.23 -4.53 -6.30
CA ILE A 11 0.65 -3.54 -5.69
C ILE A 11 2.10 -3.94 -6.00
N ALA A 12 2.88 -3.00 -6.50
CA ALA A 12 4.31 -3.20 -6.70
C ALA A 12 5.02 -3.18 -5.34
N ARG A 13 5.78 -4.22 -5.04
CA ARG A 13 6.66 -4.29 -3.87
C ARG A 13 8.11 -4.30 -4.34
N ILE A 14 8.85 -3.30 -3.90
CA ILE A 14 10.22 -3.03 -4.33
C ILE A 14 11.15 -3.20 -3.12
N ASP A 15 12.10 -4.11 -3.23
CA ASP A 15 13.22 -4.25 -2.30
C ASP A 15 14.44 -3.59 -2.94
N LEU A 16 14.80 -2.41 -2.43
CA LEU A 16 15.93 -1.62 -2.95
C LEU A 16 17.28 -2.25 -2.62
N SER A 17 17.38 -2.98 -1.50
CA SER A 17 18.62 -3.66 -1.11
C SER A 17 18.93 -4.87 -1.99
N LYS A 18 17.89 -5.47 -2.59
CA LYS A 18 18.03 -6.62 -3.51
C LYS A 18 17.77 -6.26 -4.98
N GLU A 19 17.54 -4.99 -5.29
CA GLU A 19 17.17 -4.49 -6.62
C GLU A 19 16.02 -5.31 -7.25
N LYS A 20 15.04 -5.70 -6.43
CA LYS A 20 13.99 -6.65 -6.85
C LYS A 20 12.61 -6.01 -6.82
N VAL A 21 11.88 -6.16 -7.91
CA VAL A 21 10.46 -5.78 -8.01
C VAL A 21 9.61 -7.04 -8.05
N THR A 22 8.59 -7.06 -7.20
CA THR A 22 7.57 -8.12 -7.14
C THR A 22 6.18 -7.50 -7.15
N VAL A 23 5.16 -8.32 -7.41
CA VAL A 23 3.77 -7.91 -7.31
C VAL A 23 3.14 -8.67 -6.16
N ILE A 24 2.44 -7.95 -5.29
CA ILE A 24 1.55 -8.56 -4.30
C ILE A 24 0.10 -8.35 -4.74
N GLU A 25 -0.72 -9.37 -4.51
CA GLU A 25 -2.15 -9.42 -4.82
C GLU A 25 -2.91 -9.62 -3.52
N PRO A 26 -3.35 -8.52 -2.85
CA PRO A 26 -4.09 -8.61 -1.61
C PRO A 26 -5.47 -9.20 -1.84
N ASP A 27 -5.97 -9.93 -0.84
CA ASP A 27 -7.35 -10.42 -0.85
C ASP A 27 -8.34 -9.25 -1.01
N ILE A 28 -9.42 -9.48 -1.75
CA ILE A 28 -10.50 -8.52 -1.96
C ILE A 28 -11.08 -7.97 -0.65
N GLU A 29 -11.09 -8.78 0.41
CA GLU A 29 -11.57 -8.36 1.73
C GLU A 29 -10.70 -7.28 2.38
N VAL A 30 -9.39 -7.23 2.05
CA VAL A 30 -8.51 -6.13 2.48
C VAL A 30 -8.96 -4.84 1.81
N TYR A 31 -9.25 -4.86 0.51
CA TYR A 31 -9.73 -3.68 -0.21
C TYR A 31 -11.12 -3.24 0.25
N LYS A 32 -12.04 -4.16 0.52
CA LYS A 32 -13.36 -3.80 1.08
C LYS A 32 -13.26 -3.15 2.46
N LYS A 33 -12.34 -3.63 3.30
CA LYS A 33 -12.16 -3.14 4.67
C LYS A 33 -11.38 -1.82 4.74
N PHE A 34 -10.36 -1.65 3.92
CA PHE A 34 -9.43 -0.52 4.01
C PHE A 34 -9.47 0.44 2.81
N LEU A 35 -10.27 0.15 1.78
CA LEU A 35 -10.54 0.95 0.57
C LEU A 35 -9.34 1.23 -0.33
N GLY A 36 -8.29 1.87 0.18
CA GLY A 36 -7.12 2.33 -0.56
C GLY A 36 -6.42 3.49 0.15
N GLY A 37 -5.47 4.15 -0.52
CA GLY A 37 -4.83 5.38 -0.04
C GLY A 37 -4.22 5.26 1.36
N ALA A 38 -4.48 6.25 2.21
CA ALA A 38 -3.93 6.31 3.57
C ALA A 38 -4.27 5.07 4.42
N THR A 39 -5.52 4.60 4.37
CA THR A 39 -6.00 3.48 5.19
C THR A 39 -5.39 2.15 4.77
N LEU A 40 -5.15 1.94 3.47
CA LEU A 40 -4.40 0.78 2.98
C LEU A 40 -2.92 0.86 3.38
N GLY A 41 -2.32 2.06 3.34
CA GLY A 41 -0.95 2.25 3.81
C GLY A 41 -0.79 1.98 5.31
N MET A 42 -1.76 2.40 6.13
CA MET A 42 -1.80 2.07 7.55
C MET A 42 -1.92 0.55 7.76
N TYR A 43 -2.78 -0.14 7.01
CA TYR A 43 -2.87 -1.60 7.08
C TYR A 43 -1.52 -2.27 6.87
N TYR A 44 -0.73 -1.84 5.88
CA TYR A 44 0.61 -2.40 5.64
C TYR A 44 1.64 -1.99 6.68
N LEU A 45 1.59 -0.76 7.23
CA LEU A 45 2.46 -0.41 8.36
C LEU A 45 2.30 -1.41 9.52
N PHE A 46 1.05 -1.74 9.88
CA PHE A 46 0.76 -2.70 10.94
C PHE A 46 1.11 -4.13 10.53
N LYS A 47 0.70 -4.56 9.33
CA LYS A 47 0.92 -5.93 8.83
C LYS A 47 2.40 -6.29 8.73
N GLU A 48 3.22 -5.34 8.29
CA GLU A 48 4.66 -5.52 8.10
C GLU A 48 5.47 -5.29 9.38
N GLY A 49 4.81 -4.96 10.50
CA GLY A 49 5.47 -4.75 11.79
C GLY A 49 6.22 -3.41 11.92
N ILE A 50 6.12 -2.53 10.92
CA ILE A 50 6.83 -1.24 10.87
C ILE A 50 6.38 -0.29 12.00
N VAL A 51 5.14 -0.45 12.48
CA VAL A 51 4.63 0.31 13.63
C VAL A 51 5.39 0.06 14.93
N SER A 52 6.16 -1.03 15.02
CA SER A 52 6.93 -1.35 16.22
C SER A 52 7.84 -0.18 16.59
N PRO A 53 7.87 0.28 17.85
CA PRO A 53 8.74 1.38 18.28
C PRO A 53 10.22 1.12 17.99
N ASP A 54 10.64 -0.15 17.95
CA ASP A 54 12.02 -0.58 17.74
C ASP A 54 12.53 -0.36 16.30
N VAL A 55 11.63 -0.19 15.32
CA VAL A 55 12.01 0.08 13.93
C VAL A 55 12.42 1.55 13.79
N ASP A 56 13.71 1.85 13.57
CA ASP A 56 14.15 3.23 13.34
C ASP A 56 13.57 3.78 12.00
N PRO A 57 12.95 4.99 11.96
CA PRO A 57 12.38 5.56 10.73
C PRO A 57 13.35 5.68 9.55
N PHE A 58 14.67 5.76 9.80
CA PHE A 58 15.68 5.80 8.74
C PHE A 58 16.35 4.45 8.45
N SER A 59 15.94 3.38 9.14
CA SER A 59 16.46 2.04 8.89
C SER A 59 15.93 1.44 7.58
N PRO A 60 16.65 0.49 6.97
CA PRO A 60 16.18 -0.25 5.80
C PRO A 60 14.98 -1.16 6.08
N GLU A 61 14.58 -1.32 7.34
CA GLU A 61 13.39 -2.08 7.76
C GLU A 61 12.11 -1.25 7.63
N ASN A 62 12.22 0.08 7.60
CA ASN A 62 11.09 0.96 7.32
C ASN A 62 10.66 0.86 5.84
N MET A 63 9.42 1.26 5.54
CA MET A 63 8.86 1.25 4.20
C MET A 63 8.26 2.60 3.84
N LEU A 64 8.68 3.13 2.69
CA LEU A 64 7.98 4.22 2.02
C LEU A 64 6.90 3.65 1.10
N GLN A 65 5.65 4.02 1.36
CA GLN A 65 4.49 3.52 0.62
C GLN A 65 3.87 4.64 -0.20
N VAL A 66 3.64 4.40 -1.50
CA VAL A 66 2.87 5.29 -2.36
C VAL A 66 1.54 4.63 -2.67
N MET A 67 0.47 5.12 -2.04
CA MET A 67 -0.83 4.47 -2.05
C MET A 67 -1.86 5.31 -2.80
N LEU A 68 -2.71 4.62 -3.55
CA LEU A 68 -3.80 5.19 -4.34
C LEU A 68 -5.15 4.67 -3.81
N GLY A 69 -6.18 5.49 -3.96
CA GLY A 69 -7.57 5.12 -3.71
C GLY A 69 -8.27 4.62 -4.97
N PRO A 70 -9.47 4.04 -4.83
CA PRO A 70 -10.19 3.41 -5.94
C PRO A 70 -10.73 4.39 -7.00
N LEU A 71 -10.72 5.69 -6.72
CA LEU A 71 -11.14 6.73 -7.67
C LEU A 71 -9.98 7.31 -8.49
N ASN A 72 -8.73 6.97 -8.16
CA ASN A 72 -7.58 7.41 -8.91
C ASN A 72 -7.65 6.88 -10.35
N GLY A 73 -7.66 7.77 -11.33
CA GLY A 73 -7.78 7.42 -12.76
C GLY A 73 -9.20 7.11 -13.25
N ALA A 74 -10.19 7.02 -12.35
CA ALA A 74 -11.59 6.77 -12.69
C ALA A 74 -12.50 8.02 -12.57
N ALA A 75 -12.04 9.04 -11.83
CA ALA A 75 -12.73 10.31 -11.61
C ALA A 75 -11.67 11.45 -11.59
N PRO A 76 -12.06 12.75 -11.58
CA PRO A 76 -11.12 13.86 -11.37
C PRO A 76 -10.59 13.88 -9.92
N ASN A 77 -9.82 12.86 -9.57
CA ASN A 77 -9.13 12.68 -8.30
C ASN A 77 -7.67 12.32 -8.58
N ASN A 78 -6.78 13.26 -8.27
CA ASN A 78 -5.35 13.16 -8.50
C ASN A 78 -4.54 12.96 -7.20
N ARG A 79 -5.20 12.60 -6.09
CA ARG A 79 -4.50 12.47 -4.81
C ARG A 79 -3.76 11.14 -4.71
N SER A 80 -2.45 11.22 -4.51
CA SER A 80 -1.66 10.12 -3.95
C SER A 80 -1.42 10.36 -2.47
N VAL A 81 -1.16 9.29 -1.72
CA VAL A 81 -0.80 9.38 -0.30
C VAL A 81 0.52 8.67 -0.08
N PHE A 82 1.43 9.31 0.64
CA PHE A 82 2.64 8.69 1.14
C PHE A 82 2.43 8.26 2.58
N VAL A 83 2.77 7.02 2.89
CA VAL A 83 2.70 6.46 4.24
C VAL A 83 4.05 5.84 4.59
N THR A 84 4.57 6.20 5.75
CA THR A 84 5.83 5.72 6.31
C THR A 84 5.73 5.82 7.83
N LYS A 85 6.62 5.13 8.55
CA LYS A 85 6.92 5.52 9.92
C LYS A 85 7.51 6.93 9.97
#